data_AF-A0A645FIQ7-F1
#
_entry.id   AF-A0A645FIQ7-F1
#
_cell.length_a   1.000
_cell.length_b   1.000
_cell.length_c   1.000
_cell.angle_alpha   90.00
_cell.angle_beta   90.00
_cell.angle_gamma   90.00
#
_symmetry.space_group_name_H-M   'P 1'
#
loop_
_entity.id
_entity.type
_entity.pdbx_description
1 polymer ?
#
loop_
_entity_poly.entity_id
_entity_poly.type
_entity_poly.pdbx_seq_one_letter_code
_entity_poly.pdbx_strand_id
1 'polypeptide(L)'
;MKKKSLKPYIVFVLLNLVVSSLVGWVTSGAMVEYEAVQKSSLTPPSFVFPIVWTILYVLMGISAAMIYQSDSLSKKSALTIYAIQLIFNYIWSFLFFNLQMYGLAFFWLLLLLILIILTI
;
A
#
# COMPACT_ATOMS: atom_id res chain seq x y z
N MET A 1 -16.37 -28.10 7.52
CA MET A 1 -15.61 -26.84 7.71
C MET A 1 -14.21 -27.03 7.11
N LYS A 2 -13.90 -26.40 5.97
CA LYS A 2 -12.54 -26.50 5.37
C LYS A 2 -11.53 -25.89 6.35
N LYS A 3 -10.46 -26.60 6.68
CA LYS A 3 -9.39 -26.13 7.58
C LYS A 3 -8.72 -24.92 6.92
N LYS A 4 -8.86 -23.72 7.50
CA LYS A 4 -8.16 -22.52 7.01
C LYS A 4 -6.66 -22.75 7.13
N SER A 5 -5.93 -22.51 6.04
CA SER A 5 -4.48 -22.72 5.95
C SER A 5 -3.77 -21.44 6.34
N LEU A 6 -2.65 -21.56 7.06
CA LEU A 6 -1.82 -20.40 7.40
C LEU A 6 -0.97 -19.94 6.20
N LYS A 7 -0.74 -20.82 5.21
CA LYS A 7 0.15 -20.54 4.08
C LYS A 7 -0.23 -19.29 3.29
N PRO A 8 -1.51 -19.04 2.93
CA PRO A 8 -1.89 -17.83 2.19
C PRO A 8 -1.58 -16.54 2.95
N TYR A 9 -1.76 -16.53 4.28
CA TYR A 9 -1.45 -15.35 5.10
C TYR A 9 0.02 -14.98 5.01
N ILE A 10 0.90 -15.97 5.17
CA ILE A 10 2.35 -15.77 5.05
C ILE A 10 2.70 -15.26 3.65
N VAL A 11 2.15 -15.88 2.60
CA VAL A 11 2.45 -15.49 1.22
C VAL A 11 2.02 -14.06 0.91
N PHE A 12 0.77 -13.68 1.22
CA PHE A 12 0.28 -12.33 0.90
C PHE A 12 0.98 -11.24 1.74
N VAL A 13 1.24 -11.50 3.02
CA VAL A 13 1.96 -10.55 3.87
C VAL A 13 3.40 -10.37 3.38
N LEU A 14 4.12 -11.47 3.13
CA LEU A 14 5.49 -11.38 2.61
C LEU A 14 5.53 -10.70 1.24
N LEU A 15 4.58 -11.01 0.35
CA LEU A 15 4.50 -10.36 -0.95
C LEU A 15 4.38 -8.84 -0.81
N ASN A 16 3.45 -8.35 0.02
CA ASN A 16 3.28 -6.92 0.23
C ASN A 16 4.51 -6.28 0.87
N LEU A 17 5.10 -6.92 1.89
CA LEU A 17 6.29 -6.39 2.55
C LEU A 17 7.50 -6.34 1.61
N VAL A 18 7.70 -7.36 0.78
CA VAL A 18 8.79 -7.37 -0.21
C VAL A 18 8.59 -6.28 -1.25
N VAL A 19 7.40 -6.20 -1.85
CA VAL A 19 7.13 -5.20 -2.90
C VAL A 19 7.20 -3.78 -2.35
N SER A 20 6.59 -3.52 -1.18
CA SER A 20 6.68 -2.21 -0.53
C SER A 20 8.10 -1.84 -0.13
N SER A 21 8.91 -2.79 0.34
CA SER A 21 10.33 -2.54 0.65
C SER A 21 11.13 -2.18 -0.60
N LEU A 22 10.85 -2.84 -1.74
CA LEU A 22 11.47 -2.49 -3.02
C LEU A 22 11.07 -1.07 -3.46
N VAL A 23 9.79 -0.72 -3.33
CA VAL A 23 9.30 0.64 -3.63
C VAL A 23 9.97 1.67 -2.72
N GLY A 24 10.07 1.38 -1.42
CA GLY A 24 10.75 2.24 -0.44
C GLY A 24 12.24 2.39 -0.73
N TRP A 25 12.90 1.33 -1.19
CA TRP A 25 14.30 1.40 -1.61
C TRP A 25 14.48 2.28 -2.84
N VAL A 26 13.61 2.14 -3.85
CA VAL A 26 13.61 3.00 -5.05
C VAL A 26 13.34 4.46 -4.71
N THR A 27 12.50 4.75 -3.70
CA THR A 27 12.17 6.13 -3.30
C THR A 27 13.11 6.72 -2.25
N SER A 28 14.06 5.93 -1.72
CA SER A 28 14.92 6.33 -0.60
C SER A 28 15.81 7.54 -0.91
N GLY A 29 16.36 7.65 -2.13
CA GLY A 29 17.18 8.79 -2.53
C GLY A 29 16.38 10.10 -2.52
N ALA A 30 15.14 10.06 -3.00
CA ALA A 30 14.26 11.21 -3.03
C ALA A 30 13.72 11.62 -1.64
N MET A 31 13.69 10.71 -0.65
CA MET A 31 13.35 11.07 0.73
C MET A 31 14.38 12.03 1.35
N VAL A 32 15.66 11.96 0.95
CA VAL A 32 16.68 12.89 1.43
C VAL A 32 16.37 14.31 0.95
N GLU A 33 15.93 14.45 -0.30
CA GLU A 33 15.49 15.74 -0.84
C GLU A 33 14.19 16.22 -0.18
N TYR A 34 13.28 15.31 0.14
CA TYR A 34 12.05 15.63 0.88
C TYR A 34 12.33 16.20 2.27
N GLU A 35 13.41 15.80 2.94
CA GLU A 35 13.81 16.38 4.23
C GLU A 35 14.19 17.86 4.14
N ALA A 36 14.65 18.33 2.99
CA ALA A 36 14.99 19.74 2.77
C ALA A 36 13.77 20.64 2.48
N VAL A 37 12.61 20.05 2.20
CA VAL A 37 11.37 20.80 1.94
C VAL A 37 10.85 21.41 3.25
N GLN A 38 10.34 22.65 3.18
CA GLN A 38 9.65 23.24 4.32
C GLN A 38 8.31 22.53 4.56
N LYS A 39 8.28 21.73 5.63
CA LYS A 39 7.11 20.95 6.05
C LYS A 39 6.29 21.72 7.07
N SER A 40 4.98 21.46 7.09
CA SER A 40 4.08 21.98 8.13
C SER A 40 4.36 21.29 9.46
N SER A 41 4.01 21.95 10.58
CA SER A 41 4.07 21.35 11.92
C SER A 41 3.15 20.14 12.10
N LEU A 42 2.18 19.95 11.19
CA LEU A 42 1.31 18.77 11.14
C LEU A 42 1.96 17.55 10.46
N THR A 43 3.11 17.70 9.80
CA THR A 43 3.80 16.59 9.15
C THR A 43 4.46 15.71 10.23
N PRO A 44 4.11 14.42 10.32
CA PRO A 44 4.70 13.55 11.33
C PRO A 44 6.20 13.34 11.09
N PRO A 45 6.96 12.98 12.13
CA PRO A 45 8.37 12.60 11.99
C PRO A 45 8.57 11.50 10.94
N SER A 46 9.69 11.55 10.21
CA SER A 46 9.97 10.65 9.07
C SER A 46 9.93 9.16 9.43
N PHE A 47 10.31 8.78 10.66
CA PHE A 47 10.26 7.39 11.13
C PHE A 47 8.83 6.85 11.30
N VAL A 48 7.81 7.71 11.44
CA VAL A 48 6.42 7.27 11.60
C VAL A 48 5.91 6.63 10.31
N PHE A 49 6.37 7.13 9.16
CA PHE A 49 5.96 6.64 7.85
C PHE A 49 6.23 5.14 7.67
N PRO A 50 7.48 4.61 7.78
CA PRO A 50 7.73 3.19 7.62
C PRO A 50 6.99 2.31 8.63
N ILE A 51 6.75 2.79 9.87
CA ILE A 51 5.99 2.04 10.88
C ILE A 51 4.52 1.87 10.45
N VAL A 52 3.85 2.96 10.11
CA VAL A 52 2.43 2.94 9.74
C VAL A 52 2.23 2.11 8.47
N TRP A 53 3.06 2.31 7.45
CA TRP A 53 2.95 1.56 6.20
C TRP A 53 3.22 0.07 6.37
N THR A 54 4.18 -0.32 7.21
CA THR A 54 4.42 -1.74 7.51
C THR A 54 3.17 -2.39 8.10
N ILE A 55 2.54 -1.73 9.08
CA ILE A 55 1.29 -2.22 9.69
C ILE A 55 0.19 -2.34 8.63
N LEU A 56 0.00 -1.32 7.79
CA LEU A 56 -1.00 -1.33 6.73
C LEU A 56 -0.78 -2.46 5.73
N TYR A 57 0.46 -2.69 5.27
CA TYR A 57 0.77 -3.76 4.30
C TYR A 57 0.57 -5.16 4.89
N VAL A 58 0.84 -5.34 6.18
CA VAL A 58 0.51 -6.58 6.90
C VAL A 58 -1.01 -6.78 6.94
N LEU A 59 -1.78 -5.76 7.33
CA LEU A 59 -3.25 -5.84 7.40
C LEU A 59 -3.86 -6.10 6.03
N MET A 60 -3.37 -5.43 4.98
CA MET A 60 -3.76 -5.68 3.60
C MET A 60 -3.47 -7.12 3.17
N GLY A 61 -2.31 -7.68 3.53
CA GLY A 61 -1.95 -9.06 3.21
C GLY A 61 -2.86 -10.07 3.93
N ILE A 62 -3.19 -9.80 5.20
CA ILE A 62 -4.15 -10.60 5.97
C ILE A 62 -5.54 -10.55 5.31
N SER A 63 -6.01 -9.37 4.92
CA SER A 63 -7.30 -9.19 4.23
C SER A 63 -7.36 -9.99 2.92
N ALA A 64 -6.33 -9.87 2.07
CA ALA A 64 -6.24 -10.63 0.83
C ALA A 64 -6.23 -12.15 1.07
N ALA A 65 -5.52 -12.63 2.09
CA ALA A 65 -5.50 -14.04 2.46
C ALA A 65 -6.86 -14.54 2.97
N MET A 66 -7.64 -13.70 3.66
CA MET A 66 -9.01 -14.02 4.07
C MET A 66 -9.93 -14.16 2.86
N ILE A 67 -9.86 -13.21 1.91
CA ILE A 67 -10.64 -13.24 0.67
C ILE A 67 -10.25 -14.47 -0.16
N TYR A 68 -8.95 -14.76 -0.29
CA TYR A 68 -8.44 -15.90 -1.05
C TYR A 68 -8.98 -17.26 -0.55
N GLN A 69 -9.15 -17.39 0.76
CA GLN A 69 -9.66 -18.58 1.42
C GLN A 69 -11.18 -18.62 1.57
N SER A 70 -11.88 -17.55 1.20
CA SER A 70 -13.34 -17.53 1.19
C SER A 70 -13.88 -18.41 0.05
N ASP A 71 -15.06 -19.00 0.26
CA ASP A 71 -15.81 -19.70 -0.79
C ASP A 71 -16.72 -18.71 -1.59
N SER A 72 -16.45 -17.40 -1.54
CA SER A 72 -17.23 -16.38 -2.25
C SER A 72 -17.02 -16.45 -3.77
N LEU A 73 -18.11 -16.36 -4.53
CA LEU A 73 -18.06 -16.25 -6.01
C LEU A 73 -17.35 -14.97 -6.47
N SER A 74 -17.44 -13.89 -5.68
CA SER A 74 -16.84 -12.59 -5.98
C SER A 74 -15.34 -12.51 -5.64
N LYS A 75 -14.75 -13.60 -5.11
CA LYS A 75 -13.34 -13.66 -4.68
C LYS A 75 -12.35 -13.14 -5.73
N LYS A 76 -12.50 -13.59 -6.99
CA LYS A 76 -11.59 -13.18 -8.06
C LYS A 76 -11.67 -11.67 -8.31
N SER A 77 -12.88 -11.13 -8.37
CA SER A 77 -13.11 -9.69 -8.57
C SER A 77 -12.48 -8.87 -7.43
N ALA A 78 -12.74 -9.27 -6.18
CA ALA A 78 -12.19 -8.59 -5.01
C ALA A 78 -10.64 -8.59 -4.98
N LEU A 79 -10.01 -9.73 -5.32
CA LEU A 79 -8.56 -9.81 -5.43
C LEU A 79 -7.99 -8.98 -6.58
N THR A 80 -8.72 -8.85 -7.70
CA THR A 80 -8.33 -7.97 -8.81
C THR A 80 -8.38 -6.51 -8.40
N ILE A 81 -9.47 -6.07 -7.76
CA ILE A 81 -9.60 -4.67 -7.26
C ILE A 81 -8.50 -4.38 -6.25
N TYR A 82 -8.24 -5.31 -5.33
CA TYR A 82 -7.12 -5.23 -4.38
C TYR A 82 -5.76 -5.07 -5.08
N ALA A 83 -5.48 -5.86 -6.11
CA ALA A 83 -4.22 -5.78 -6.85
C ALA A 83 -4.06 -4.42 -7.57
N ILE A 84 -5.15 -3.91 -8.18
CA ILE A 84 -5.17 -2.58 -8.80
C ILE A 84 -4.91 -1.51 -7.74
N GLN A 85 -5.59 -1.58 -6.59
CA GLN A 85 -5.45 -0.64 -5.49
C GLN A 85 -4.00 -0.61 -4.95
N LEU A 86 -3.34 -1.76 -4.84
CA LEU A 86 -1.92 -1.85 -4.49
C LEU A 86 -0.99 -1.21 -5.53
N ILE A 87 -1.21 -1.46 -6.82
CA ILE A 87 -0.39 -0.85 -7.88
C ILE A 87 -0.49 0.68 -7.81
N PHE A 88 -1.71 1.21 -7.67
CA PHE A 88 -1.94 2.64 -7.49
C PHE A 88 -1.25 3.17 -6.22
N ASN A 89 -1.26 2.39 -5.14
CA ASN A 89 -0.57 2.73 -3.90
C ASN A 89 0.95 2.86 -4.07
N TYR A 90 1.57 1.94 -4.82
CA TYR A 90 3.01 2.00 -5.08
C TYR A 90 3.40 3.14 -6.03
N ILE A 91 2.61 3.38 -7.09
CA ILE A 91 2.83 4.48 -8.03
C ILE A 91 2.79 5.83 -7.31
N TRP A 92 1.89 6.00 -6.33
CA TRP A 92 1.81 7.23 -5.56
C TRP A 92 3.14 7.63 -4.92
N SER A 93 3.83 6.68 -4.29
CA SER A 93 5.13 6.95 -3.64
C SER A 93 6.17 7.43 -4.65
N PHE A 94 6.15 6.88 -5.87
CA PHE A 94 7.02 7.33 -6.95
C PHE A 94 6.67 8.75 -7.44
N LEU A 95 5.39 9.03 -7.67
CA LEU A 95 4.92 10.36 -8.09
C LEU A 95 5.25 11.45 -7.06
N PHE A 96 5.10 11.13 -5.78
CA PHE A 96 5.30 12.09 -4.69
C PHE A 96 6.80 12.31 -4.40
N PHE A 97 7.57 11.24 -4.17
CA PHE A 97 8.96 11.38 -3.76
C PHE A 97 9.87 11.63 -4.97
N ASN A 98 9.88 10.75 -5.97
CA ASN A 98 10.86 10.83 -7.07
C ASN A 98 10.55 11.95 -8.06
N LEU A 99 9.27 12.10 -8.46
CA LEU A 99 8.89 13.10 -9.46
C LEU A 99 8.53 14.46 -8.86
N GLN A 100 8.40 14.54 -7.53
CA GLN A 100 7.99 15.76 -6.81
C GLN A 100 6.71 16.40 -7.36
N MET A 101 5.84 15.61 -8.01
CA MET A 101 4.60 16.07 -8.65
C MET A 101 3.48 16.17 -7.62
N TYR A 102 3.65 17.03 -6.59
CA TYR A 102 2.78 17.07 -5.41
C TYR A 102 1.29 17.26 -5.74
N GLY A 103 0.96 18.10 -6.73
CA GLY A 103 -0.42 18.32 -7.17
C GLY A 103 -1.05 17.07 -7.79
N LEU A 104 -0.31 16.37 -8.67
CA LEU A 104 -0.79 15.12 -9.26
C LEU A 104 -0.91 14.02 -8.18
N ALA A 105 0.08 13.92 -7.29
CA ALA A 105 0.08 12.97 -6.19
C ALA A 105 -1.11 13.17 -5.23
N PHE A 106 -1.58 14.41 -5.05
CA PHE A 106 -2.80 14.72 -4.30
C PHE A 106 -4.06 14.14 -4.96
N PHE A 107 -4.30 14.42 -6.24
CA PHE A 107 -5.44 13.84 -6.96
C PHE A 107 -5.36 12.31 -7.05
N TRP A 108 -4.14 11.78 -7.16
CA TRP A 108 -3.90 10.34 -7.15
C TRP A 108 -4.30 9.70 -5.80
N LEU A 109 -4.06 10.37 -4.67
CA LEU A 109 -4.54 9.92 -3.36
C LEU A 109 -6.07 9.94 -3.26
N LEU A 110 -6.74 10.93 -3.82
CA LEU A 110 -8.21 10.96 -3.86
C LEU A 110 -8.76 9.78 -4.65
N LEU A 111 -8.15 9.47 -5.79
CA LEU A 111 -8.52 8.28 -6.57
C LEU A 111 -8.26 6.99 -5.80
N LEU A 112 -7.13 6.91 -5.10
CA LEU A 112 -6.79 5.77 -4.26
C LEU A 112 -7.79 5.59 -3.11
N LEU A 113 -8.28 6.68 -2.52
CA LEU A 113 -9.31 6.64 -1.48
C LEU A 113 -10.63 6.08 -2.04
N ILE A 114 -11.01 6.46 -3.25
CA ILE A 114 -12.18 5.87 -3.93
C ILE A 114 -11.97 4.37 -4.15
N LEU A 115 -10.80 3.94 -4.61
CA LEU A 115 -10.48 2.52 -4.76
C LEU A 115 -10.60 1.76 -3.44
N ILE A 116 -10.10 2.33 -2.33
CA ILE A 116 -10.24 1.74 -0.99
C ILE A 116 -11.71 1.55 -0.63
N ILE A 117 -12.55 2.57 -0.81
CA ILE A 117 -13.98 2.49 -0.51
C ILE A 117 -14.66 1.41 -1.35
N LEU A 118 -14.28 1.26 -2.62
CA LEU A 118 -14.78 0.20 -3.50
C LEU A 118 -14.29 -1.21 -3.12
N THR A 119 -13.30 -1.32 -2.23
CA THR A 119 -12.79 -2.62 -1.75
C THR A 119 -13.50 -3.12 -0.49
N ILE A 120 -14.35 -2.29 0.13
CA ILE A 120 -15.20 -2.63 1.29
C ILE A 120 -16.45 -3.37 0.80
#